data_AF-A0A2Z5X2Y3-F1
#
_entry.id   AF-A0A2Z5X2Y3-F1
#
_cell.length_a   1.000
_cell.length_b   1.000
_cell.length_c   1.000
_cell.angle_alpha   90.00
_cell.angle_beta   90.00
_cell.angle_gamma   90.00
#
_symmetry.space_group_name_H-M   'P 1'
#
loop_
_entity.id
_entity.type
_entity.pdbx_description
1 polymer ?
#
loop_
_entity_poly.entity_id
_entity_poly.type
_entity_poly.pdbx_seq_one_letter_code
_entity_poly.pdbx_strand_id
1 'polypeptide(L)'
;MKVLVDTNVLLDFLLEREPFKKDAEELFAAIDSGQIIGYVTATTLTDIFYIARKHTRSLELAREAVSSTLETMTICPINRNVLESAFTSGLTDFEDAFSDL
;
A
#
# COMPACT_ATOMS: atom_id res chain seq x y z
N MET A 1 -7.62 -12.67 6.97
CA MET A 1 -8.06 -12.10 5.67
C MET A 1 -6.86 -11.41 5.04
N LYS A 2 -6.70 -11.46 3.71
CA LYS A 2 -5.65 -10.71 3.01
C LYS A 2 -6.29 -9.52 2.29
N VAL A 3 -5.64 -8.36 2.29
CA VAL A 3 -6.11 -7.18 1.57
C VAL A 3 -4.93 -6.51 0.86
N LEU A 4 -5.12 -6.12 -0.40
CA LEU A 4 -4.22 -5.21 -1.09
C LEU A 4 -4.61 -3.78 -0.69
N VAL A 5 -3.66 -3.02 -0.13
CA VAL A 5 -3.91 -1.68 0.40
C VAL A 5 -3.50 -0.64 -0.65
N ASP A 6 -4.46 0.20 -1.05
CA ASP A 6 -4.22 1.30 -1.96
C ASP A 6 -3.25 2.33 -1.36
N THR A 7 -2.45 2.94 -2.23
CA THR A 7 -1.46 3.98 -1.86
C THR A 7 -2.09 5.14 -1.09
N ASN A 8 -3.31 5.56 -1.41
CA ASN A 8 -3.97 6.67 -0.71
C ASN A 8 -4.32 6.31 0.73
N VAL A 9 -4.79 5.09 1.00
CA VAL A 9 -5.11 4.64 2.36
C VAL A 9 -3.86 4.63 3.23
N LEU A 10 -2.73 4.16 2.68
CA LEU A 10 -1.42 4.26 3.32
C LEU A 10 -1.03 5.70 3.62
N LEU A 11 -1.20 6.61 2.66
CA LEU A 11 -0.88 8.02 2.84
C LEU A 11 -1.81 8.71 3.85
N ASP A 12 -3.06 8.31 3.92
CA ASP A 12 -4.03 8.87 4.88
C ASP A 12 -3.64 8.51 6.31
N PHE A 13 -3.12 7.29 6.53
CA PHE A 13 -2.51 6.88 7.79
C PHE A 13 -1.17 7.59 8.05
N LEU A 14 -0.20 7.46 7.14
CA LEU A 14 1.19 7.91 7.33
C LEU A 14 1.32 9.44 7.42
N LEU A 15 0.44 10.18 6.76
CA LEU A 15 0.46 11.65 6.72
C LEU A 15 -0.73 12.27 7.45
N GLU A 16 -1.53 11.47 8.16
CA GLU A 16 -2.70 11.91 8.92
C GLU A 16 -3.69 12.75 8.08
N ARG A 17 -4.00 12.31 6.86
CA ARG A 17 -4.86 13.08 5.92
C ARG A 17 -6.33 12.90 6.26
N GLU A 18 -7.03 14.01 6.41
CA GLU A 18 -8.49 14.04 6.54
C GLU A 18 -9.18 13.94 5.16
N PRO A 19 -10.40 13.36 5.07
CA PRO A 19 -11.26 12.90 6.18
C PRO A 19 -11.09 11.42 6.58
N PHE A 20 -10.22 10.67 5.90
CA PHE A 20 -10.15 9.21 6.01
C PHE A 20 -9.14 8.70 7.05
N LYS A 21 -8.47 9.61 7.77
CA LYS A 21 -7.48 9.28 8.80
C LYS A 21 -7.99 8.20 9.75
N LYS A 22 -9.19 8.36 10.29
CA LYS A 22 -9.74 7.43 11.29
C LYS A 22 -9.98 6.03 10.71
N ASP A 23 -10.54 5.95 9.51
CA ASP A 23 -10.79 4.67 8.83
C ASP A 23 -9.46 3.96 8.53
N ALA A 24 -8.43 4.72 8.15
CA ALA A 24 -7.09 4.19 7.95
C ALA A 24 -6.46 3.71 9.27
N GLU A 25 -6.57 4.45 10.36
CA GLU A 25 -6.11 4.01 11.70
C GLU A 25 -6.75 2.69 12.14
N GLU A 26 -8.06 2.52 11.91
CA GLU A 26 -8.78 1.28 12.23
C GLU A 26 -8.28 0.10 11.39
N LEU A 27 -8.01 0.31 10.09
CA LEU A 27 -7.42 -0.71 9.23
C LEU A 27 -6.02 -1.12 9.71
N PHE A 28 -5.15 -0.16 10.03
CA PHE A 28 -3.79 -0.45 10.49
C PHE A 28 -3.78 -1.14 11.84
N ALA A 29 -4.67 -0.78 12.77
CA ALA A 29 -4.84 -1.51 14.03
C ALA A 29 -5.25 -2.98 13.82
N ALA A 30 -6.09 -3.27 12.82
CA ALA A 30 -6.45 -4.63 12.45
C ALA A 30 -5.29 -5.40 11.81
N ILE A 31 -4.41 -4.72 11.07
CA ILE A 31 -3.18 -5.30 10.51
C ILE A 31 -2.18 -5.61 11.64
N ASP A 32 -1.89 -4.64 12.50
CA ASP A 32 -0.94 -4.77 13.62
C ASP A 32 -1.36 -5.86 14.62
N SER A 33 -2.67 -6.03 14.84
CA SER A 33 -3.21 -7.10 15.69
C SER A 33 -3.22 -8.48 15.02
N GLY A 34 -2.82 -8.57 13.75
CA GLY A 34 -2.76 -9.82 12.98
C GLY A 34 -4.12 -10.33 12.51
N GLN A 35 -5.19 -9.54 12.61
CA GLN A 35 -6.51 -9.91 12.10
C GLN A 35 -6.55 -9.88 10.56
N ILE A 36 -5.79 -8.95 9.98
CA ILE A 36 -5.66 -8.74 8.54
C ILE A 36 -4.17 -8.80 8.16
N ILE A 37 -3.87 -9.40 7.02
CA ILE A 37 -2.54 -9.29 6.41
C ILE A 37 -2.65 -8.25 5.31
N GLY A 38 -1.98 -7.11 5.49
CA GLY A 38 -1.91 -6.04 4.50
C GLY A 38 -0.83 -6.31 3.46
N TYR A 39 -1.19 -6.16 2.20
CA TYR A 39 -0.29 -6.30 1.06
C TYR A 39 -0.16 -4.97 0.33
N VAL A 40 1.01 -4.72 -0.26
CA VAL A 40 1.27 -3.59 -1.16
C VAL A 40 2.10 -4.04 -2.35
N THR A 41 2.02 -3.29 -3.45
CA THR A 41 2.90 -3.49 -4.59
C THR A 41 4.23 -2.76 -4.40
N ALA A 42 5.28 -3.15 -5.14
CA ALA A 42 6.55 -2.42 -5.10
C ALA A 42 6.42 -0.96 -5.59
N THR A 43 5.47 -0.69 -6.50
CA THR A 43 5.19 0.65 -7.01
C THR A 43 4.56 1.55 -5.94
N THR A 44 3.74 0.99 -5.04
CA THR A 44 3.21 1.71 -3.87
C THR A 44 4.33 2.34 -3.04
N LEU A 45 5.47 1.65 -2.84
CA LEU A 45 6.61 2.21 -2.08
C LEU A 45 7.22 3.44 -2.77
N THR A 46 7.33 3.42 -4.10
CA THR A 46 7.85 4.56 -4.86
C THR A 46 6.88 5.74 -4.84
N ASP A 47 5.58 5.47 -4.86
CA ASP A 47 4.54 6.50 -4.80
C ASP A 47 4.47 7.14 -3.41
N ILE A 48 4.53 6.33 -2.35
CA ILE A 48 4.61 6.81 -0.96
C ILE A 48 5.80 7.75 -0.80
N PHE A 49 7.00 7.34 -1.26
CA PHE A 49 8.18 8.19 -1.19
C PHE A 49 7.97 9.53 -1.89
N TYR A 50 7.48 9.49 -3.14
CA TYR A 50 7.29 10.70 -3.94
C TYR A 50 6.25 11.64 -3.31
N ILE A 51 5.09 11.10 -2.90
CA ILE A 51 3.98 11.88 -2.38
C ILE A 51 4.30 12.42 -0.99
N ALA A 52 4.84 11.61 -0.08
CA ALA A 52 5.26 12.05 1.25
C ALA A 52 6.32 13.15 1.17
N ARG A 53 7.31 13.02 0.28
CA ARG A 53 8.34 14.05 0.04
C ARG A 53 7.73 15.35 -0.48
N LYS A 54 6.78 15.25 -1.42
CA LYS A 54 6.11 16.41 -2.00
C LYS A 54 5.22 17.12 -0.99
N HIS A 55 4.51 16.35 -0.15
CA HIS A 55 3.58 16.86 0.85
C HIS A 55 4.31 17.53 2.02
N THR A 56 5.28 16.83 2.62
CA THR A 56 5.99 17.28 3.82
C THR A 56 7.19 18.18 3.53
N ARG A 57 7.68 18.18 2.28
CA ARG A 57 8.96 18.78 1.86
C ARG A 57 10.18 18.23 2.62
N SER A 58 10.05 17.07 3.26
CA SER A 58 11.09 16.42 4.06
C SER A 58 11.51 15.08 3.43
N LEU A 59 12.82 14.81 3.44
CA LEU A 59 13.39 13.58 2.85
C LEU A 59 13.33 12.47 3.88
N GLU A 60 13.64 12.83 5.12
CA GLU A 60 13.61 11.94 6.26
C GLU A 60 12.19 11.42 6.49
N LEU A 61 11.17 12.30 6.49
CA LEU A 61 9.77 11.85 6.62
C LEU A 61 9.32 10.94 5.46
N ALA A 62 9.81 11.18 4.24
CA ALA A 62 9.51 10.32 3.11
C ALA A 62 10.18 8.94 3.23
N ARG A 63 11.40 8.89 3.77
CA ARG A 63 12.10 7.62 4.05
C ARG A 63 11.43 6.86 5.19
N GLU A 64 11.03 7.57 6.24
CA GLU A 64 10.29 7.01 7.37
C GLU A 64 8.97 6.39 6.90
N ALA A 65 8.20 7.10 6.07
CA ALA A 65 6.97 6.57 5.48
C ALA A 65 7.19 5.25 4.71
N VAL A 66 8.28 5.16 3.94
CA VAL A 66 8.67 3.91 3.25
C VAL A 66 9.10 2.83 4.24
N SER A 67 9.88 3.16 5.26
CA SER A 67 10.32 2.20 6.30
C SER A 67 9.13 1.61 7.03
N SER A 68 8.21 2.45 7.53
CA SER A 68 7.00 2.00 8.21
C SER A 68 6.14 1.10 7.32
N THR A 69 6.04 1.41 6.02
CA THR A 69 5.33 0.54 5.08
C THR A 69 5.99 -0.83 4.94
N LEU A 70 7.32 -0.90 4.86
CA LEU A 70 8.07 -2.15 4.78
C LEU A 70 8.00 -2.98 6.07
N GLU A 71 7.86 -2.33 7.22
CA GLU A 71 7.74 -2.99 8.53
C GLU A 71 6.34 -3.60 8.75
N THR A 72 5.30 -2.91 8.29
CA THR A 72 3.89 -3.31 8.55
C THR A 72 3.29 -4.16 7.42
N MET A 73 3.73 -4.00 6.16
CA MET A 73 3.08 -4.62 4.99
C MET A 73 3.89 -5.76 4.37
N THR A 74 3.18 -6.70 3.77
CA THR A 74 3.77 -7.72 2.89
C THR A 74 3.87 -7.20 1.46
N ILE A 75 5.02 -7.37 0.81
CA ILE A 75 5.19 -6.97 -0.59
C ILE A 75 4.68 -8.06 -1.53
N CYS A 76 3.77 -7.71 -2.44
CA CYS A 76 3.30 -8.63 -3.49
C CYS A 76 4.47 -9.05 -4.41
N PRO A 77 4.71 -10.37 -4.60
CA PRO A 77 5.76 -10.85 -5.48
C PRO A 77 5.32 -10.79 -6.94
N ILE A 78 5.35 -9.58 -7.52
CA ILE A 78 4.96 -9.35 -8.91
C ILE A 78 6.15 -9.69 -9.84
N ASN A 79 5.90 -10.59 -10.79
CA ASN A 79 6.85 -10.97 -11.84
C ASN A 79 6.17 -10.98 -13.21
N ARG A 80 6.94 -11.26 -14.28
CA ARG A 80 6.41 -11.31 -15.66
C ARG A 80 5.19 -12.22 -15.80
N ASN A 81 5.21 -13.41 -15.21
CA ASN A 81 4.12 -14.37 -15.37
C ASN A 81 2.84 -13.88 -14.69
N VAL A 82 2.97 -13.24 -13.52
CA VAL A 82 1.85 -12.59 -12.83
C VAL A 82 1.25 -11.49 -13.71
N LEU A 83 2.08 -10.63 -14.30
CA LEU A 83 1.63 -9.53 -15.16
C LEU A 83 0.98 -10.01 -16.46
N GLU A 84 1.53 -11.04 -17.10
CA GLU A 84 0.94 -11.62 -18.31
C GLU A 84 -0.41 -12.30 -17.99
N SER A 85 -0.50 -12.99 -16.86
CA SER A 85 -1.76 -13.57 -16.38
C SER A 85 -2.81 -12.48 -16.11
N ALA A 86 -2.43 -11.43 -15.38
CA ALA A 86 -3.27 -10.26 -15.12
C ALA A 86 -3.77 -9.62 -16.41
N PHE A 87 -2.89 -9.43 -17.40
CA PHE A 87 -3.24 -8.81 -18.68
C PHE A 87 -4.25 -9.64 -19.48
N THR A 88 -4.17 -10.98 -19.38
CA THR A 88 -5.09 -11.89 -20.07
C THR A 88 -6.38 -12.17 -19.30
N SER A 89 -6.46 -11.78 -18.02
CA SER A 89 -7.60 -12.07 -17.14
C SER A 89 -8.90 -11.38 -17.55
N GLY A 90 -8.82 -10.30 -18.35
CA GLY A 90 -9.97 -9.49 -18.71
C GLY A 90 -10.55 -8.66 -17.56
N LEU A 91 -9.85 -8.59 -16.42
CA LEU A 91 -10.21 -7.70 -15.32
C LEU A 91 -10.20 -6.25 -15.78
N THR A 92 -11.19 -5.48 -15.33
CA THR A 92 -11.30 -4.05 -15.67
C THR A 92 -10.29 -3.22 -14.89
N ASP A 93 -10.06 -3.59 -13.64
CA ASP A 93 -8.95 -3.07 -12.84
C ASP A 93 -7.77 -4.05 -12.88
N PHE A 94 -6.60 -3.52 -13.24
CA PHE A 94 -5.40 -4.34 -13.35
C PHE A 94 -4.83 -4.70 -11.97
N GLU A 95 -5.04 -3.86 -10.95
CA GLU A 95 -4.55 -4.15 -9.60
C GLU A 95 -5.32 -5.29 -8.92
N ASP A 96 -6.58 -5.49 -9.27
CA ASP A 96 -7.39 -6.62 -8.79
C ASP A 96 -6.76 -7.98 -9.14
N ALA A 97 -5.99 -8.04 -10.22
CA ALA A 97 -5.27 -9.25 -10.61
C ALA A 97 -4.18 -9.67 -9.61
N PHE A 98 -3.78 -8.78 -8.70
CA PHE A 98 -2.78 -9.06 -7.67
C PHE A 98 -3.40 -9.45 -6.32
N SER A 99 -4.71 -9.23 -6.14
CA SER A 99 -5.41 -9.50 -4.88
C SER A 99 -5.51 -11.00 -4.54
N ASP A 100 -5.35 -11.89 -5.53
CA ASP A 100 -5.38 -13.34 -5.37
C ASP A 100 -4.01 -13.99 -5.10
N LEU A 101 -2.93 -13.19 -4.95
CA LEU A 101 -1.58 -13.69 -4.63
C LEU A 101 -1.35 -14.09 -3.16
#